data_AF-A0A2P4S3Q4-F1
#
_entry.id   AF-A0A2P4S3Q4-F1
#
_cell.length_a   1.000
_cell.length_b   1.000
_cell.length_c   1.000
_cell.angle_alpha   90.00
_cell.angle_beta   90.00
_cell.angle_gamma   90.00
#
_symmetry.space_group_name_H-M   'P 1'
#
loop_
_entity.id
_entity.type
_entity.pdbx_description
1 polymer ?
#
loop_
_entity_poly.entity_id
_entity_poly.type
_entity_poly.pdbx_seq_one_letter_code
_entity_poly.pdbx_strand_id
1 'polypeptide(L)'
;GKESRGARGVRVDFWARRLHASLLFTVWAPLLPLRVQLGDTALEQVRGWRLPGSTDSSSGDVEEAGEDAERRARSCRPQYQRTAVRFLAHFVAHPQDGGRHLSYLPGPEWLLDVTHLVAGWARVQDPRVASLEGGTVLVGREPGVTSVEVRSPLSDAILGEQMLVVSEEKVAVTELRAAVVAGLALALHPEPGHHGVLTAVCQATATLHGSKQEATLSVWLSFSDGTLAPMELYGGQDAVLAVTSLDPTVVTVVGTSSWHPRV
;
A
#
# COMPACT_ATOMS: atom_id res chain seq x y z
N GLY A 1 17.11 -17.10 -16.00
CA GLY A 1 16.30 -18.09 -16.74
C GLY A 1 15.09 -17.40 -17.34
N LYS A 2 14.57 -17.86 -18.48
CA LYS A 2 13.34 -17.35 -19.13
C LYS A 2 12.09 -18.18 -18.78
N GLU A 3 12.20 -19.04 -17.78
CA GLU A 3 11.15 -19.97 -17.41
C GLU A 3 10.03 -19.23 -16.68
N SER A 4 8.87 -19.16 -17.31
CA SER A 4 7.71 -18.39 -16.84
C SER A 4 6.58 -19.28 -16.29
N ARG A 5 6.79 -20.60 -16.22
CA ARG A 5 5.76 -21.58 -15.86
C ARG A 5 6.18 -22.39 -14.65
N GLY A 6 5.28 -22.50 -13.68
CA GLY A 6 5.41 -23.44 -12.57
C GLY A 6 5.15 -24.87 -13.03
N ALA A 7 5.71 -25.85 -12.32
CA ALA A 7 5.61 -27.26 -12.65
C ALA A 7 5.49 -28.12 -11.40
N ARG A 8 4.63 -29.14 -11.46
CA ARG A 8 4.44 -30.13 -10.39
C ARG A 8 5.34 -31.35 -10.62
N GLY A 9 5.94 -31.87 -9.55
CA GLY A 9 6.75 -33.09 -9.62
C GLY A 9 8.14 -32.87 -10.24
N VAL A 10 8.67 -31.65 -10.17
CA VAL A 10 10.04 -31.36 -10.60
C VAL A 10 11.01 -32.19 -9.79
N ARG A 11 11.71 -33.09 -10.47
CA ARG A 11 12.70 -33.96 -9.84
C ARG A 11 14.00 -33.19 -9.64
N VAL A 12 14.48 -33.15 -8.41
CA VAL A 12 15.79 -32.61 -8.06
C VAL A 12 16.61 -33.74 -7.47
N ASP A 13 17.71 -34.05 -8.15
CA ASP A 13 18.67 -35.06 -7.75
C ASP A 13 19.82 -34.42 -6.95
N PHE A 14 20.02 -34.89 -5.73
CA PHE A 14 21.09 -34.48 -4.84
C PHE A 14 22.21 -35.50 -4.87
N TRP A 15 23.43 -35.03 -5.14
CA TRP A 15 24.63 -35.86 -5.19
C TRP A 15 25.62 -35.40 -4.12
N ALA A 16 26.06 -36.31 -3.25
CA ALA A 16 27.08 -36.04 -2.25
C ALA A 16 28.04 -37.24 -2.15
N ARG A 17 29.25 -37.10 -2.73
CA ARG A 17 30.22 -38.20 -2.88
C ARG A 17 29.59 -39.41 -3.61
N ARG A 18 29.29 -40.48 -2.87
CA ARG A 18 28.66 -41.72 -3.39
C ARG A 18 27.17 -41.81 -3.03
N LEU A 19 26.64 -40.82 -2.32
CA LEU A 19 25.25 -40.76 -1.94
C LEU A 19 24.47 -40.02 -3.03
N HIS A 20 23.32 -40.60 -3.39
CA HIS A 20 22.38 -40.03 -4.32
C HIS A 20 20.98 -40.08 -3.69
N ALA A 21 20.27 -38.97 -3.74
CA ALA A 21 18.88 -38.87 -3.31
C ALA A 21 18.08 -38.06 -4.33
N SER A 22 16.84 -38.45 -4.57
CA SER A 22 15.94 -37.76 -5.47
C SER A 22 14.72 -37.28 -4.70
N LEU A 23 14.33 -36.03 -4.86
CA LEU A 23 13.11 -35.46 -4.29
C LEU A 23 12.27 -34.81 -5.40
N LEU A 24 10.95 -34.88 -5.22
CA LEU A 24 9.98 -34.23 -6.11
C LEU A 24 9.49 -32.95 -5.47
N PHE A 25 9.59 -31.84 -6.20
CA PHE A 25 9.15 -30.52 -5.78
C PHE A 25 8.00 -30.02 -6.66
N THR A 26 7.17 -29.15 -6.08
CA THR A 26 6.21 -28.35 -6.84
C THR A 26 6.73 -26.92 -6.91
N VAL A 27 7.00 -26.45 -8.11
CA VAL A 27 7.40 -25.07 -8.38
C VAL A 27 6.15 -24.28 -8.73
N TRP A 28 5.79 -23.35 -7.88
CA TRP A 28 4.66 -22.44 -8.09
C TRP A 28 5.13 -21.18 -8.81
N ALA A 29 4.40 -20.75 -9.83
CA ALA A 29 4.68 -19.50 -10.53
C ALA A 29 3.43 -18.60 -10.51
N PRO A 30 3.61 -17.26 -10.47
CA PRO A 30 2.50 -16.34 -10.55
C PRO A 30 1.82 -16.46 -11.91
N LEU A 31 0.50 -16.51 -11.91
CA LEU A 31 -0.30 -16.39 -13.12
C LEU A 31 -0.35 -14.92 -13.53
N LEU A 32 0.12 -14.61 -14.74
CA LEU A 32 0.16 -13.25 -15.28
C LEU A 32 -1.06 -12.98 -16.19
N PRO A 33 -1.54 -11.73 -16.25
CA PRO A 33 -1.02 -10.56 -15.53
C PRO A 33 -1.38 -10.53 -14.04
N LEU A 34 -0.56 -9.87 -13.23
CA LEU A 34 -0.83 -9.52 -11.84
C LEU A 34 -2.07 -8.63 -11.78
N ARG A 35 -2.92 -8.86 -10.77
CA ARG A 35 -4.04 -7.98 -10.46
C ARG A 35 -3.53 -6.82 -9.62
N VAL A 36 -3.53 -5.62 -10.20
CA VAL A 36 -3.17 -4.39 -9.48
C VAL A 36 -4.45 -3.79 -8.90
N GLN A 37 -4.56 -3.75 -7.58
CA GLN A 37 -5.72 -3.24 -6.87
C GLN A 37 -5.40 -1.88 -6.25
N LEU A 38 -6.17 -0.86 -6.62
CA LEU A 38 -6.15 0.46 -6.01
C LEU A 38 -7.25 0.58 -4.96
N GLY A 39 -7.05 1.40 -3.93
CA GLY A 39 -8.14 1.82 -3.05
C GLY A 39 -9.18 2.66 -3.81
N ASP A 40 -8.69 3.62 -4.58
CA ASP A 40 -9.46 4.56 -5.39
C ASP A 40 -8.79 4.70 -6.76
N THR A 41 -9.59 4.70 -7.82
CA THR A 41 -9.08 4.82 -9.20
C THR A 41 -9.14 6.25 -9.75
N ALA A 42 -9.78 7.16 -9.00
CA ALA A 42 -9.88 8.58 -9.31
C ALA A 42 -9.39 9.37 -8.08
N LEU A 43 -8.43 10.27 -8.29
CA LEU A 43 -7.87 11.12 -7.25
C LEU A 43 -8.20 12.58 -7.55
N GLU A 44 -8.90 13.21 -6.63
CA GLU A 44 -9.34 14.59 -6.73
C GLU A 44 -8.40 15.55 -5.97
N GLN A 45 -8.47 16.83 -6.32
CA GLN A 45 -7.68 17.87 -5.66
C GLN A 45 -8.28 18.20 -4.29
N VAL A 46 -7.45 18.18 -3.23
CA VAL A 46 -7.91 18.51 -1.88
C VAL A 46 -7.97 20.03 -1.70
N ARG A 47 -9.19 20.55 -1.54
CA ARG A 47 -9.49 21.97 -1.41
C ARG A 47 -8.81 22.56 -0.17
N GLY A 48 -8.01 23.60 -0.38
CA GLY A 48 -7.38 24.36 0.70
C GLY A 48 -6.13 23.71 1.30
N TRP A 49 -5.78 22.50 0.89
CA TRP A 49 -4.56 21.83 1.31
C TRP A 49 -3.44 22.11 0.31
N ARG A 50 -2.48 22.93 0.70
CA ARG A 50 -1.32 23.30 -0.13
C ARG A 50 -0.05 22.87 0.56
N LEU A 51 0.84 22.24 -0.19
CA LEU A 51 2.17 21.88 0.28
C LEU A 51 3.18 22.95 -0.10
N PRO A 52 4.20 23.22 0.72
CA PRO A 52 5.39 23.94 0.29
C PRO A 52 5.99 23.21 -0.92
N GLY A 53 6.28 23.96 -1.97
CA GLY A 53 6.92 23.47 -3.19
C GLY A 53 8.39 23.16 -2.92
N SER A 54 8.89 22.12 -3.57
CA SER A 54 10.31 21.76 -3.51
C SER A 54 11.15 22.89 -4.13
N THR A 55 12.07 23.45 -3.36
CA THR A 55 13.05 24.44 -3.81
C THR A 55 14.16 23.75 -4.63
N ASP A 56 13.84 23.20 -5.78
CA ASP A 56 14.86 22.62 -6.68
C ASP A 56 15.15 23.54 -7.87
N SER A 57 16.21 24.36 -7.68
CA SER A 57 17.06 25.08 -8.66
C SER A 57 16.53 26.34 -9.39
N SER A 58 16.95 27.54 -8.94
CA SER A 58 18.00 28.36 -9.59
C SER A 58 18.13 29.79 -8.99
N SER A 59 19.39 30.19 -8.80
CA SER A 59 19.95 31.56 -8.65
C SER A 59 19.39 32.50 -7.58
N GLY A 60 20.29 32.88 -6.66
CA GLY A 60 20.05 33.92 -5.67
C GLY A 60 19.87 35.31 -6.28
N ASP A 61 19.17 36.15 -5.53
CA ASP A 61 19.37 37.58 -5.47
C ASP A 61 18.77 38.09 -4.15
N VAL A 62 19.37 39.18 -3.69
CA VAL A 62 19.40 39.76 -2.33
C VAL A 62 18.03 40.00 -1.70
N GLU A 63 18.00 39.86 -0.37
CA GLU A 63 16.89 40.10 0.56
C GLU A 63 16.22 41.48 0.36
N GLU A 64 14.90 41.49 0.10
CA GLU A 64 14.01 42.59 0.49
C GLU A 64 12.76 42.02 1.16
N ALA A 65 12.56 42.40 2.43
CA ALA A 65 11.60 41.84 3.39
C ALA A 65 10.11 42.19 3.13
N GLY A 66 9.73 42.55 1.89
CA GLY A 66 8.38 43.01 1.52
C GLY A 66 7.62 42.09 0.54
N GLU A 67 8.32 41.24 -0.23
CA GLU A 67 7.74 40.41 -1.32
C GLU A 67 7.44 38.95 -0.92
N ASP A 68 7.54 38.64 0.38
CA ASP A 68 7.53 37.26 0.86
C ASP A 68 6.18 36.55 0.73
N ALA A 69 5.05 37.26 0.87
CA ALA A 69 3.73 36.63 0.85
C ALA A 69 3.31 36.19 -0.57
N GLU A 70 3.60 37.00 -1.59
CA GLU A 70 3.28 36.68 -2.99
C GLU A 70 4.25 35.67 -3.60
N ARG A 71 5.54 35.68 -3.22
CA ARG A 71 6.49 34.63 -3.62
C ARG A 71 6.16 33.28 -2.96
N ARG A 72 5.74 33.25 -1.69
CA ARG A 72 5.29 32.03 -1.00
C ARG A 72 4.02 31.42 -1.62
N ALA A 73 3.11 32.24 -2.15
CA ALA A 73 1.94 31.75 -2.88
C ALA A 73 2.31 31.07 -4.21
N ARG A 74 3.39 31.53 -4.87
CA ARG A 74 3.94 30.92 -6.11
C ARG A 74 4.74 29.64 -5.85
N SER A 75 5.21 29.44 -4.61
CA SER A 75 5.92 28.22 -4.23
C SER A 75 5.01 27.14 -3.68
N CYS A 76 3.69 27.29 -3.62
CA CYS A 76 2.80 26.28 -3.04
C CYS A 76 2.18 25.37 -4.11
N ARG A 77 2.30 24.05 -3.95
CA ARG A 77 1.68 23.07 -4.85
C ARG A 77 0.35 22.55 -4.27
N PRO A 78 -0.65 22.26 -5.11
CA PRO A 78 -1.89 21.64 -4.66
C PRO A 78 -1.63 20.23 -4.12
N GLN A 79 -2.37 19.82 -3.09
CA GLN A 79 -2.42 18.44 -2.64
C GLN A 79 -3.55 17.71 -3.35
N TYR A 80 -3.28 16.52 -3.88
CA TYR A 80 -4.30 15.60 -4.37
C TYR A 80 -4.52 14.47 -3.36
N GLN A 81 -5.63 13.77 -3.53
CA GLN A 81 -5.87 12.53 -2.80
C GLN A 81 -4.75 11.51 -3.03
N ARG A 82 -4.63 10.59 -2.07
CA ARG A 82 -3.69 9.48 -2.09
C ARG A 82 -4.45 8.18 -1.93
N THR A 83 -3.96 7.14 -2.57
CA THR A 83 -4.56 5.82 -2.48
C THR A 83 -3.50 4.73 -2.35
N ALA A 84 -3.85 3.64 -1.67
CA ALA A 84 -2.99 2.48 -1.56
C ALA A 84 -3.04 1.64 -2.84
N VAL A 85 -1.92 1.03 -3.21
CA VAL A 85 -1.85 0.01 -4.27
C VAL A 85 -1.39 -1.33 -3.69
N ARG A 86 -2.05 -2.40 -4.12
CA ARG A 86 -1.65 -3.79 -3.86
C ARG A 86 -1.49 -4.55 -5.16
N PHE A 87 -0.53 -5.45 -5.20
CA PHE A 87 -0.26 -6.34 -6.33
C PHE A 87 -0.58 -7.76 -5.92
N LEU A 88 -1.53 -8.37 -6.60
CA LEU A 88 -2.09 -9.66 -6.26
C LEU A 88 -1.88 -10.68 -7.39
N ALA A 89 -1.66 -11.94 -7.04
CA ALA A 89 -1.50 -13.00 -8.03
C ALA A 89 -2.06 -14.35 -7.55
N HIS A 90 -2.59 -15.12 -8.50
CA HIS A 90 -2.73 -16.56 -8.32
C HIS A 90 -1.37 -17.22 -8.50
N PHE A 91 -1.09 -18.28 -7.75
CA PHE A 91 0.09 -19.10 -7.96
C PHE A 91 -0.31 -20.47 -8.48
N VAL A 92 0.29 -20.88 -9.59
CA VAL A 92 -0.09 -22.10 -10.31
C VAL A 92 1.09 -23.00 -10.62
N ALA A 93 0.81 -24.29 -10.71
CA ALA A 93 1.76 -25.30 -11.19
C ALA A 93 1.11 -26.16 -12.28
N HIS A 94 1.86 -26.37 -13.38
CA HIS A 94 1.42 -27.21 -14.49
C HIS A 94 1.68 -28.69 -14.17
N PRO A 95 0.80 -29.60 -14.59
CA PRO A 95 1.06 -31.03 -14.51
C PRO A 95 2.17 -31.42 -15.51
N GLN A 96 3.02 -32.38 -15.14
CA GLN A 96 4.06 -32.90 -16.04
C GLN A 96 3.48 -33.78 -17.16
N ASP A 97 2.33 -34.39 -16.93
CA ASP A 97 1.71 -35.35 -17.87
C ASP A 97 1.06 -34.68 -19.09
N GLY A 98 1.30 -33.39 -19.33
CA GLY A 98 0.70 -32.62 -20.43
C GLY A 98 -0.79 -32.31 -20.25
N GLY A 99 -1.34 -32.59 -19.06
CA GLY A 99 -2.72 -32.24 -18.71
C GLY A 99 -2.96 -30.72 -18.73
N ARG A 100 -4.22 -30.32 -18.94
CA ARG A 100 -4.61 -28.89 -18.98
C ARG A 100 -4.96 -28.31 -17.60
N HIS A 101 -5.18 -29.16 -16.60
CA HIS A 101 -5.65 -28.71 -15.29
C HIS A 101 -4.50 -28.16 -14.45
N LEU A 102 -4.53 -26.86 -14.19
CA LEU A 102 -3.58 -26.19 -13.31
C LEU A 102 -3.90 -26.51 -11.85
N SER A 103 -2.86 -26.79 -11.07
CA SER A 103 -2.97 -26.75 -9.61
C SER A 103 -2.82 -25.29 -9.15
N TYR A 104 -3.57 -24.87 -8.13
CA TYR A 104 -3.52 -23.53 -7.54
C TYR A 104 -2.99 -23.60 -6.10
N LEU A 105 -2.32 -22.53 -5.66
CA LEU A 105 -1.84 -22.36 -4.29
C LEU A 105 -2.45 -21.09 -3.66
N PRO A 106 -3.15 -21.20 -2.50
CA PRO A 106 -3.68 -22.43 -1.91
C PRO A 106 -4.89 -23.01 -2.66
N GLY A 107 -5.60 -22.17 -3.43
CA GLY A 107 -6.80 -22.51 -4.18
C GLY A 107 -7.10 -21.44 -5.24
N PRO A 108 -7.98 -21.71 -6.23
CA PRO A 108 -8.31 -20.79 -7.31
C PRO A 108 -9.06 -19.51 -6.87
N GLU A 109 -9.65 -19.53 -5.69
CA GLU A 109 -10.37 -18.41 -5.09
C GLU A 109 -9.46 -17.43 -4.34
N TRP A 110 -8.21 -17.82 -4.10
CA TRP A 110 -7.25 -17.02 -3.33
C TRP A 110 -6.30 -16.28 -4.26
N LEU A 111 -6.16 -14.99 -3.98
CA LEU A 111 -5.12 -14.16 -4.52
C LEU A 111 -4.09 -13.87 -3.43
N LEU A 112 -2.82 -14.12 -3.72
CA LEU A 112 -1.73 -13.84 -2.79
C LEU A 112 -1.23 -12.42 -3.01
N ASP A 113 -1.06 -11.69 -1.91
CA ASP A 113 -0.45 -10.37 -1.93
C ASP A 113 1.07 -10.48 -2.14
N VAL A 114 1.51 -10.04 -3.31
CA VAL A 114 2.92 -10.03 -3.73
C VAL A 114 3.51 -8.62 -3.73
N THR A 115 2.82 -7.65 -3.11
CA THR A 115 3.23 -6.24 -3.10
C THR A 115 4.66 -6.05 -2.64
N HIS A 116 5.05 -6.67 -1.52
CA HIS A 116 6.41 -6.58 -0.98
C HIS A 116 7.48 -7.19 -1.90
N LEU A 117 7.09 -8.13 -2.76
CA LEU A 117 8.01 -8.69 -3.75
C LEU A 117 8.16 -7.72 -4.90
N VAL A 118 7.06 -7.18 -5.45
CA VAL A 118 7.08 -6.45 -6.71
C VAL A 118 7.19 -4.92 -6.61
N ALA A 119 7.08 -4.36 -5.41
CA ALA A 119 7.11 -2.92 -5.15
C ALA A 119 8.33 -2.22 -5.77
N GLY A 120 9.50 -2.85 -5.76
CA GLY A 120 10.73 -2.30 -6.35
C GLY A 120 10.74 -2.22 -7.88
N TRP A 121 9.78 -2.87 -8.55
CA TRP A 121 9.64 -2.85 -10.02
C TRP A 121 8.30 -2.26 -10.48
N ALA A 122 7.53 -1.70 -9.55
CA ALA A 122 6.32 -0.95 -9.83
C ALA A 122 6.67 0.51 -10.14
N ARG A 123 5.99 1.09 -11.12
CA ARG A 123 6.15 2.50 -11.51
C ARG A 123 4.86 3.09 -12.07
N VAL A 124 4.75 4.41 -12.01
CA VAL A 124 3.72 5.16 -12.73
C VAL A 124 4.23 5.48 -14.14
N GLN A 125 3.40 5.31 -15.16
CA GLN A 125 3.79 5.60 -16.55
C GLN A 125 4.06 7.08 -16.81
N ASP A 126 3.19 7.98 -16.31
CA ASP A 126 3.40 9.44 -16.39
C ASP A 126 3.63 10.02 -14.98
N PRO A 127 4.91 10.29 -14.59
CA PRO A 127 5.24 10.82 -13.28
C PRO A 127 4.79 12.28 -13.05
N ARG A 128 4.32 12.97 -14.10
CA ARG A 128 3.72 14.31 -13.96
C ARG A 128 2.30 14.22 -13.40
N VAL A 129 1.54 13.21 -13.81
CA VAL A 129 0.16 12.98 -13.38
C VAL A 129 0.10 12.40 -11.97
N ALA A 130 0.92 11.39 -11.66
CA ALA A 130 0.98 10.79 -10.34
C ALA A 130 2.37 10.23 -10.00
N SER A 131 2.67 10.02 -8.73
CA SER A 131 3.87 9.32 -8.26
C SER A 131 3.55 8.13 -7.36
N LEU A 132 4.45 7.15 -7.34
CA LEU A 132 4.38 5.99 -6.45
C LEU A 132 5.42 6.15 -5.31
N GLU A 133 4.94 6.33 -4.09
CA GLU A 133 5.75 6.46 -2.87
C GLU A 133 5.84 5.12 -2.14
N GLY A 134 7.05 4.74 -1.72
CA GLY A 134 7.30 3.49 -1.00
C GLY A 134 6.92 2.21 -1.76
N GLY A 135 6.57 2.31 -3.05
CA GLY A 135 6.05 1.21 -3.85
C GLY A 135 4.60 0.80 -3.54
N THR A 136 3.91 1.50 -2.63
CA THR A 136 2.59 1.11 -2.11
C THR A 136 1.57 2.23 -2.03
N VAL A 137 1.98 3.49 -2.21
CA VAL A 137 1.09 4.66 -2.11
C VAL A 137 1.16 5.46 -3.41
N LEU A 138 0.04 5.58 -4.10
CA LEU A 138 -0.10 6.45 -5.26
C LEU A 138 -0.54 7.85 -4.80
N VAL A 139 0.17 8.86 -5.31
CA VAL A 139 -0.03 10.26 -4.98
C VAL A 139 -0.32 11.02 -6.27
N GLY A 140 -1.51 11.63 -6.37
CA GLY A 140 -1.86 12.51 -7.48
C GLY A 140 -0.98 13.77 -7.49
N ARG A 141 -0.67 14.29 -8.68
CA ARG A 141 0.22 15.45 -8.86
C ARG A 141 -0.34 16.49 -9.82
N GLU A 142 -0.76 16.06 -10.99
CA GLU A 142 -1.35 16.92 -12.02
C GLU A 142 -2.55 16.21 -12.64
N PRO A 143 -3.55 16.96 -13.11
CA PRO A 143 -4.70 16.37 -13.77
C PRO A 143 -4.30 15.62 -15.03
N GLY A 144 -4.85 14.42 -15.19
CA GLY A 144 -4.54 13.56 -16.32
C GLY A 144 -4.89 12.10 -16.06
N VAL A 145 -4.67 11.26 -17.06
CA VAL A 145 -4.84 9.82 -16.97
C VAL A 145 -3.47 9.17 -17.06
N THR A 146 -3.18 8.26 -16.13
CA THR A 146 -1.94 7.49 -16.12
C THR A 146 -2.23 6.05 -15.67
N SER A 147 -1.20 5.20 -15.62
CA SER A 147 -1.32 3.86 -15.07
C SER A 147 -0.15 3.52 -14.17
N VAL A 148 -0.40 2.69 -13.16
CA VAL A 148 0.63 2.00 -12.40
C VAL A 148 0.88 0.65 -13.05
N GLU A 149 2.13 0.37 -13.40
CA GLU A 149 2.56 -0.87 -14.02
C GLU A 149 3.69 -1.52 -13.23
N VAL A 150 3.71 -2.85 -13.21
CA VAL A 150 4.83 -3.64 -12.70
C VAL A 150 5.57 -4.22 -13.88
N ARG A 151 6.90 -4.07 -13.93
CA ARG A 151 7.72 -4.65 -15.00
C ARG A 151 8.65 -5.75 -14.52
N SER A 152 8.89 -6.72 -15.38
CA SER A 152 9.89 -7.75 -15.16
C SER A 152 11.30 -7.14 -15.21
N PRO A 153 12.13 -7.29 -14.16
CA PRO A 153 13.50 -6.78 -14.18
C PRO A 153 14.40 -7.51 -15.20
N LEU A 154 13.96 -8.66 -15.70
CA LEU A 154 14.73 -9.49 -16.62
C LEU A 154 14.36 -9.26 -18.09
N SER A 155 13.11 -8.91 -18.36
CA SER A 155 12.56 -8.87 -19.73
C SER A 155 11.85 -7.56 -20.08
N ASP A 156 11.72 -6.64 -19.12
CA ASP A 156 10.94 -5.39 -19.22
C ASP A 156 9.46 -5.59 -19.62
N ALA A 157 8.97 -6.83 -19.56
CA ALA A 157 7.58 -7.16 -19.84
C ALA A 157 6.68 -6.63 -18.73
N ILE A 158 5.54 -6.06 -19.11
CA ILE A 158 4.51 -5.63 -18.16
C ILE A 158 3.90 -6.88 -17.52
N LEU A 159 4.09 -7.00 -16.20
CA LEU A 159 3.57 -8.09 -15.39
C LEU A 159 2.15 -7.80 -14.92
N GLY A 160 1.77 -6.53 -14.76
CA GLY A 160 0.41 -6.11 -14.43
C GLY A 160 0.29 -4.59 -14.54
N GLU A 161 -0.91 -4.09 -14.82
CA GLU A 161 -1.18 -2.68 -15.04
C GLU A 161 -2.57 -2.31 -14.52
N GLN A 162 -2.71 -1.12 -13.95
CA GLN A 162 -3.99 -0.53 -13.59
C GLN A 162 -3.99 0.98 -13.84
N MET A 163 -5.03 1.46 -14.51
CA MET A 163 -5.24 2.87 -14.81
C MET A 163 -5.71 3.64 -13.58
N LEU A 164 -5.26 4.89 -13.48
CA LEU A 164 -5.57 5.88 -12.46
C LEU A 164 -5.90 7.21 -13.16
N VAL A 165 -6.95 7.88 -12.70
CA VAL A 165 -7.31 9.23 -13.14
C VAL A 165 -6.99 10.21 -12.02
N VAL A 166 -6.35 11.31 -12.36
CA VAL A 166 -6.21 12.47 -11.47
C VAL A 166 -7.01 13.59 -12.09
N SER A 167 -7.96 14.14 -11.34
CA SER A 167 -8.94 15.09 -11.85
C SER A 167 -8.75 16.48 -11.26
N GLU A 168 -9.29 17.50 -11.93
CA GLU A 168 -9.29 18.90 -11.47
C GLU A 168 -10.42 19.19 -10.48
N GLU A 169 -11.35 18.26 -10.27
CA GLU A 169 -12.42 18.45 -9.30
C GLU A 169 -11.84 18.55 -7.89
N LYS A 170 -12.54 19.33 -7.06
CA LYS A 170 -12.07 19.70 -5.74
C LYS A 170 -12.91 19.06 -4.68
N VAL A 171 -12.25 18.33 -3.80
CA VAL A 171 -12.86 17.69 -2.63
C VAL A 171 -12.43 18.39 -1.36
N ALA A 172 -13.36 18.58 -0.42
CA ALA A 172 -13.02 19.11 0.89
C ALA A 172 -12.83 17.96 1.89
N VAL A 173 -11.92 18.12 2.85
CA VAL A 173 -11.89 17.27 4.04
C VAL A 173 -13.10 17.65 4.89
N THR A 174 -14.02 16.71 5.09
CA THR A 174 -15.27 16.93 5.82
C THR A 174 -15.13 16.60 7.29
N GLU A 175 -14.40 15.53 7.62
CA GLU A 175 -14.20 15.07 8.99
C GLU A 175 -12.92 14.23 9.14
N LEU A 176 -12.41 14.18 10.36
CA LEU A 176 -11.42 13.22 10.82
C LEU A 176 -12.13 12.12 11.60
N ARG A 177 -12.14 10.90 11.07
CA ARG A 177 -12.67 9.73 11.78
C ARG A 177 -11.54 9.08 12.56
N ALA A 178 -11.69 8.94 13.87
CA ALA A 178 -10.71 8.25 14.71
C ALA A 178 -11.37 7.03 15.36
N ALA A 179 -10.68 5.89 15.33
CA ALA A 179 -11.07 4.69 16.06
C ALA A 179 -9.97 4.33 17.06
N VAL A 180 -10.39 4.08 18.30
CA VAL A 180 -9.53 3.50 19.33
C VAL A 180 -9.37 2.01 19.02
N VAL A 181 -8.13 1.54 19.03
CA VAL A 181 -7.74 0.16 18.82
C VAL A 181 -6.98 -0.31 20.05
N ALA A 182 -7.64 -1.12 20.88
CA ALA A 182 -7.09 -1.66 22.11
C ALA A 182 -7.32 -3.18 22.19
N GLY A 183 -6.74 -3.84 23.21
CA GLY A 183 -7.11 -5.22 23.54
C GLY A 183 -6.92 -6.21 22.40
N LEU A 184 -5.82 -6.07 21.64
CA LEU A 184 -5.54 -6.91 20.48
C LEU A 184 -5.42 -8.38 20.88
N ALA A 185 -6.23 -9.24 20.26
CA ALA A 185 -6.18 -10.68 20.40
C ALA A 185 -6.03 -11.34 19.03
N LEU A 186 -5.16 -12.35 18.94
CA LEU A 186 -4.93 -13.10 17.71
C LEU A 186 -5.36 -14.55 17.93
N ALA A 187 -6.28 -15.03 17.08
CA ALA A 187 -6.66 -16.43 17.00
C ALA A 187 -6.25 -17.00 15.65
N LEU A 188 -5.74 -18.23 15.65
CA LEU A 188 -5.40 -18.97 14.44
C LEU A 188 -6.38 -20.12 14.26
N HIS A 189 -7.02 -20.19 13.10
CA HIS A 189 -7.99 -21.23 12.77
C HIS A 189 -7.52 -21.97 11.51
N PRO A 190 -7.46 -23.31 11.53
CA PRO A 190 -7.18 -24.06 10.30
C PRO A 190 -8.35 -23.91 9.33
N GLU A 191 -8.03 -23.71 8.04
CA GLU A 191 -9.05 -23.57 7.02
C GLU A 191 -9.66 -24.92 6.61
N PRO A 192 -10.99 -25.10 6.73
CA PRO A 192 -11.65 -26.31 6.26
C PRO A 192 -11.37 -26.57 4.78
N GLY A 193 -10.96 -27.79 4.44
CA GLY A 193 -10.67 -28.19 3.07
C GLY A 193 -9.28 -27.79 2.54
N HIS A 194 -8.48 -27.03 3.31
CA HIS A 194 -7.18 -26.54 2.88
C HIS A 194 -6.08 -26.89 3.88
N HIS A 195 -5.43 -28.04 3.69
CA HIS A 195 -4.31 -28.46 4.55
C HIS A 195 -3.16 -27.44 4.51
N GLY A 196 -2.69 -27.03 5.69
CA GLY A 196 -1.57 -26.10 5.82
C GLY A 196 -1.94 -24.63 5.65
N VAL A 197 -3.21 -24.30 5.43
CA VAL A 197 -3.72 -22.93 5.44
C VAL A 197 -4.31 -22.63 6.82
N LEU A 198 -3.86 -21.52 7.40
CA LEU A 198 -4.36 -21.00 8.67
C LEU A 198 -4.92 -19.60 8.43
N THR A 199 -6.14 -19.35 8.90
CA THR A 199 -6.71 -18.02 8.97
C THR A 199 -6.37 -17.40 10.31
N ALA A 200 -5.69 -16.26 10.26
CA ALA A 200 -5.36 -15.45 11.42
C ALA A 200 -6.43 -14.39 11.63
N VAL A 201 -7.25 -14.55 12.67
CA VAL A 201 -8.29 -13.59 13.05
C VAL A 201 -7.72 -12.69 14.14
N CYS A 202 -7.55 -11.41 13.80
CA CYS A 202 -7.18 -10.37 14.76
C CYS A 202 -8.44 -9.66 15.24
N GLN A 203 -8.66 -9.62 16.55
CA GLN A 203 -9.74 -8.89 17.20
C GLN A 203 -9.18 -7.71 17.98
N ALA A 204 -9.90 -6.59 17.96
CA ALA A 204 -9.57 -5.38 18.71
C ALA A 204 -10.82 -4.86 19.42
N THR A 205 -10.64 -4.19 20.56
CA THR A 205 -11.69 -3.49 21.28
C THR A 205 -11.57 -1.98 21.06
N ALA A 206 -12.72 -1.31 20.94
CA ALA A 206 -12.78 0.15 20.81
C ALA A 206 -12.85 0.88 22.16
N THR A 207 -12.96 0.13 23.27
CA THR A 207 -13.11 0.65 24.62
C THR A 207 -11.97 0.17 25.51
N LEU A 208 -11.45 1.10 26.32
CA LEU A 208 -10.50 0.83 27.38
C LEU A 208 -11.27 0.42 28.64
N HIS A 209 -10.95 -0.74 29.21
CA HIS A 209 -11.61 -1.27 30.40
C HIS A 209 -10.66 -1.38 31.60
N GLY A 210 -9.34 -1.51 31.36
CA GLY A 210 -8.33 -1.66 32.39
C GLY A 210 -7.61 -0.36 32.73
N SER A 211 -7.18 -0.21 33.99
CA SER A 211 -6.23 0.84 34.36
C SER A 211 -4.89 0.60 33.66
N LYS A 212 -4.30 1.67 33.12
CA LYS A 212 -3.02 1.63 32.37
C LYS A 212 -3.05 0.75 31.12
N GLN A 213 -4.23 0.53 30.54
CA GLN A 213 -4.36 -0.17 29.27
C GLN A 213 -3.92 0.75 28.14
N GLU A 214 -2.99 0.28 27.31
CA GLU A 214 -2.55 1.00 26.11
C GLU A 214 -3.53 0.76 24.95
N ALA A 215 -3.82 1.82 24.21
CA ALA A 215 -4.51 1.79 22.95
C ALA A 215 -3.73 2.57 21.87
N THR A 216 -4.11 2.32 20.63
CA THR A 216 -3.66 3.07 19.46
C THR A 216 -4.85 3.76 18.82
N LEU A 217 -4.68 4.99 18.33
CA LEU A 217 -5.65 5.64 17.47
C LEU A 217 -5.33 5.34 16.01
N SER A 218 -6.32 4.80 15.29
CA SER A 218 -6.31 4.76 13.83
C SER A 218 -7.20 5.88 13.30
N VAL A 219 -6.70 6.66 12.35
CA VAL A 219 -7.35 7.91 11.91
C VAL A 219 -7.49 7.94 10.40
N TRP A 220 -8.65 8.34 9.92
CA TRP A 220 -8.99 8.46 8.50
C TRP A 220 -9.50 9.87 8.18
N LEU A 221 -9.13 10.36 7.01
CA LEU A 221 -9.73 11.53 6.38
C LEU A 221 -10.99 11.09 5.65
N SER A 222 -12.10 11.78 5.91
CA SER A 222 -13.27 11.70 5.05
C SER A 222 -13.30 12.90 4.11
N PHE A 223 -13.59 12.62 2.85
CA PHE A 223 -13.72 13.63 1.82
C PHE A 223 -15.19 13.83 1.42
N SER A 224 -15.48 14.97 0.79
CA SER A 224 -16.83 15.34 0.34
C SER A 224 -17.37 14.48 -0.80
N ASP A 225 -16.50 13.73 -1.50
CA ASP A 225 -16.86 12.74 -2.52
C ASP A 225 -17.23 11.36 -1.92
N GLY A 226 -17.15 11.21 -0.59
CA GLY A 226 -17.44 9.98 0.13
C GLY A 226 -16.26 9.02 0.26
N THR A 227 -15.10 9.35 -0.31
CA THR A 227 -13.87 8.54 -0.15
C THR A 227 -13.31 8.67 1.27
N LEU A 228 -12.62 7.61 1.72
CA LEU A 228 -11.96 7.54 3.01
C LEU A 228 -10.49 7.19 2.79
N ALA A 229 -9.57 8.02 3.28
CA ALA A 229 -8.15 7.74 3.20
C ALA A 229 -7.55 7.61 4.61
N PRO A 230 -6.86 6.49 4.93
CA PRO A 230 -6.08 6.38 6.15
C PRO A 230 -5.03 7.50 6.22
N MET A 231 -4.86 8.12 7.38
CA MET A 231 -3.88 9.19 7.59
C MET A 231 -2.44 8.74 7.29
N GLU A 232 -2.16 7.45 7.42
CA GLU A 232 -0.88 6.81 7.14
C GLU A 232 -0.44 7.00 5.68
N LEU A 233 -1.37 7.23 4.75
CA LEU A 233 -1.05 7.53 3.35
C LEU A 233 -0.44 8.94 3.16
N TYR A 234 -0.73 9.87 4.07
CA TYR A 234 -0.25 11.25 3.98
C TYR A 234 1.10 11.44 4.69
N GLY A 235 1.45 10.55 5.62
CA GLY A 235 2.74 10.55 6.32
C GLY A 235 3.05 11.87 7.06
N GLY A 236 4.28 11.98 7.57
CA GLY A 236 4.70 13.09 8.44
C GLY A 236 5.21 14.34 7.78
N GLN A 237 5.34 14.32 6.47
CA GLN A 237 5.79 15.48 5.72
C GLN A 237 4.62 16.43 5.44
N ASP A 238 3.40 15.89 5.33
CA ASP A 238 2.25 16.63 4.78
C ASP A 238 1.13 16.89 5.80
N ALA A 239 1.14 16.17 6.93
CA ALA A 239 0.16 16.32 8.01
C ALA A 239 0.83 16.20 9.39
N VAL A 240 0.22 16.80 10.41
CA VAL A 240 0.55 16.56 11.82
C VAL A 240 -0.75 16.30 12.56
N LEU A 241 -0.80 15.22 13.32
CA LEU A 241 -1.96 14.87 14.13
C LEU A 241 -1.72 15.29 15.58
N ALA A 242 -2.51 16.24 16.07
CA ALA A 242 -2.52 16.64 17.47
C ALA A 242 -3.70 15.97 18.18
N VAL A 243 -3.42 15.19 19.22
CA VAL A 243 -4.44 14.54 20.05
C VAL A 243 -4.31 15.07 21.47
N THR A 244 -5.42 15.54 22.02
CA THR A 244 -5.50 16.03 23.40
C THR A 244 -6.53 15.22 24.17
N SER A 245 -6.23 14.94 25.43
CA SER A 245 -7.21 14.37 26.35
C SER A 245 -8.00 15.48 27.03
N LEU A 246 -9.32 15.35 27.08
CA LEU A 246 -10.18 16.24 27.86
C LEU A 246 -9.95 16.08 29.38
N ASP A 247 -9.55 14.88 29.81
CA ASP A 247 -9.21 14.58 31.20
C ASP A 247 -7.93 13.72 31.26
N PRO A 248 -6.76 14.34 31.51
CA PRO A 248 -5.49 13.64 31.65
C PRO A 248 -5.44 12.63 32.80
N THR A 249 -6.38 12.67 33.74
CA THR A 249 -6.44 11.68 34.84
C THR A 249 -7.09 10.37 34.40
N VAL A 250 -7.95 10.43 33.37
CA VAL A 250 -8.65 9.27 32.80
C VAL A 250 -7.83 8.66 31.67
N VAL A 251 -7.31 9.50 30.77
CA VAL A 251 -6.59 9.08 29.58
C VAL A 251 -5.42 10.03 29.31
N THR A 252 -4.22 9.48 29.09
CA THR A 252 -3.02 10.25 28.77
C THR A 252 -2.53 9.92 27.36
N VAL A 253 -2.37 10.92 26.50
CA VAL A 253 -1.82 10.72 25.16
C VAL A 253 -0.30 10.66 25.24
N VAL A 254 0.29 9.55 24.79
CA VAL A 254 1.73 9.32 24.79
C VAL A 254 2.23 9.21 23.33
N GLY A 255 3.11 10.13 22.95
CA GLY A 255 3.72 10.16 21.61
C GLY A 255 2.95 11.04 20.63
N THR A 256 3.43 12.27 20.42
CA THR A 256 2.87 13.24 19.48
C THR A 256 3.45 13.12 18.07
N SER A 257 4.36 12.17 17.83
CA SER A 257 5.11 12.03 16.58
C SER A 257 4.91 10.69 15.85
N SER A 258 3.97 9.85 16.29
CA SER A 258 3.63 8.59 15.60
C SER A 258 2.24 8.64 14.97
N TRP A 259 2.12 8.13 13.73
CA TRP A 259 0.85 7.98 12.95
C TRP A 259 -0.21 7.11 13.64
N HIS A 260 0.23 6.44 14.70
CA HIS A 260 -0.54 5.69 15.64
C HIS A 260 -0.29 6.34 17.01
N PRO A 261 -1.05 7.41 17.36
CA PRO A 261 -0.95 7.99 18.68
C PRO A 261 -1.27 6.91 19.70
N ARG A 262 -0.40 6.74 20.69
CA ARG A 262 -0.65 5.80 21.78
C ARG A 262 -1.34 6.53 22.91
N VAL A 263 -2.30 5.86 23.51
CA VAL A 263 -3.23 6.42 24.49
C VAL A 263 -3.37 5.48 25.67
#